data_AF-A0A2R5L068-F1
#
_entry.id   AF-A0A2R5L068-F1
#
_cell.length_a   1.000
_cell.length_b   1.000
_cell.length_c   1.000
_cell.angle_alpha   90.00
_cell.angle_beta   90.00
_cell.angle_gamma   90.00
#
_symmetry.space_group_name_H-M   'P 1'
#
loop_
_entity.id
_entity.type
_entity.pdbx_description
1 polymer ?
#
loop_
_entity_poly.entity_id
_entity_poly.type
_entity_poly.pdbx_seq_one_letter_code
_entity_poly.pdbx_strand_id
1 'polypeptide(L)'
;GREAYPGDVFYLHSRLLERSAKLNEDFGGGSITALPIVETQAGDISAYIPTNVISITDGQMFLMTDMFNAGQRPAVDAGKSVSRVGGAAQTKLIKKLSGTLKLKLASYNEMKAFSQFASDLDEETKKTL
;
A
#
# COMPACT_ATOMS: atom_id res chain seq x y z
N GLY A 1 -9.93 -17.86 -19.70
CA GLY A 1 -8.93 -17.64 -18.64
C GLY A 1 -9.61 -17.58 -17.28
N ARG A 2 -8.85 -17.31 -16.21
CA ARG A 2 -9.40 -17.02 -14.88
C ARG A 2 -10.22 -15.73 -14.95
N GLU A 3 -11.41 -15.71 -14.33
CA GLU A 3 -12.33 -14.55 -14.33
C GLU A 3 -12.66 -14.01 -15.74
N ALA A 4 -12.70 -14.88 -16.76
CA ALA A 4 -12.93 -14.54 -18.17
C ALA A 4 -11.88 -13.63 -18.84
N TYR A 5 -10.76 -13.31 -18.17
CA TYR A 5 -9.67 -12.57 -18.79
C TYR A 5 -8.92 -13.41 -19.86
N PRO A 6 -8.35 -12.75 -20.88
CA PRO A 6 -7.48 -13.40 -21.85
C PRO A 6 -6.16 -13.82 -21.20
N GLY A 7 -5.47 -14.79 -21.79
CA GLY A 7 -4.23 -15.36 -21.23
C GLY A 7 -3.06 -14.37 -21.14
N ASP A 8 -3.09 -13.29 -21.92
CA ASP A 8 -2.06 -12.26 -22.00
C ASP A 8 -2.39 -10.99 -21.20
N VAL A 9 -3.44 -11.01 -20.36
CA VAL A 9 -3.82 -9.83 -19.55
C VAL A 9 -2.68 -9.36 -18.64
N PHE A 10 -1.85 -10.27 -18.14
CA PHE A 10 -0.66 -9.92 -17.38
C PHE A 10 0.33 -9.12 -18.22
N TYR A 11 0.58 -9.57 -19.46
CA TYR A 11 1.49 -8.90 -20.39
C TYR A 11 1.00 -7.51 -20.77
N LEU A 12 -0.32 -7.32 -20.88
CA LEU A 12 -0.92 -6.00 -21.10
C LEU A 12 -0.54 -5.00 -20.00
N HIS A 13 -0.63 -5.41 -18.73
CA HIS A 13 -0.27 -4.55 -17.61
C HIS A 13 1.24 -4.36 -17.48
N SER A 14 2.04 -5.42 -17.63
CA SER A 14 3.48 -5.33 -17.45
C SER A 14 4.12 -4.44 -18.50
N ARG A 15 3.81 -4.65 -19.79
CA ARG A 15 4.36 -3.81 -20.88
C ARG A 15 3.98 -2.34 -20.77
N LEU A 16 2.89 -2.03 -20.06
CA LEU A 16 2.46 -0.66 -19.81
C LEU A 16 3.23 -0.05 -18.64
N LEU A 17 3.22 -0.72 -17.48
CA LEU A 17 3.78 -0.18 -16.24
C LEU A 17 5.31 -0.15 -16.24
N GLU A 18 5.97 -1.14 -16.85
CA GLU A 18 7.44 -1.22 -16.97
C GLU A 18 8.05 -0.09 -17.82
N ARG A 19 7.23 0.68 -18.54
CA ARG A 19 7.69 1.89 -19.25
C ARG A 19 7.93 3.07 -18.30
N SER A 20 7.45 2.99 -17.07
CA SER A 20 7.60 4.04 -16.06
C SER A 20 8.86 3.80 -15.25
N ALA A 21 9.94 4.50 -15.59
CA ALA A 21 11.23 4.35 -14.95
C ALA A 21 11.94 5.69 -14.77
N LYS A 22 13.01 5.69 -13.96
CA LYS A 22 14.02 6.75 -13.92
C LYS A 22 15.16 6.36 -14.85
N LEU A 23 15.40 7.18 -15.87
CA LEU A 23 16.48 6.99 -16.82
C LEU A 23 17.83 7.32 -16.18
N ASN A 24 18.90 6.72 -16.72
CA ASN A 24 20.26 7.05 -16.34
C ASN A 24 20.69 8.41 -16.93
N GLU A 25 21.89 8.88 -16.57
CA GLU A 25 22.42 10.16 -17.04
C GLU A 25 22.68 10.18 -18.55
N ASP A 26 23.08 9.05 -19.15
CA ASP A 26 23.32 8.92 -20.60
C ASP A 26 22.04 9.17 -21.43
N PHE A 27 20.87 8.86 -20.85
CA PHE A 27 19.55 9.12 -21.43
C PHE A 27 18.87 10.37 -20.84
N GLY A 28 19.63 11.29 -20.24
CA GLY A 28 19.15 12.60 -19.77
C GLY A 28 18.51 12.63 -18.39
N GLY A 29 18.52 11.53 -17.64
CA GLY A 29 18.11 11.48 -16.22
C GLY A 29 16.61 11.71 -15.96
N GLY A 30 15.77 11.71 -17.00
CA GLY A 30 14.32 11.91 -16.88
C GLY A 30 13.61 10.79 -16.12
N SER A 31 12.39 11.04 -15.67
CA SER A 31 11.59 10.03 -14.97
C SER A 31 10.11 10.07 -15.34
N ILE A 32 9.49 8.90 -15.41
CA ILE A 32 8.04 8.73 -15.48
C ILE A 32 7.59 7.96 -14.23
N THR A 33 6.61 8.49 -13.50
CA THR A 33 6.03 7.84 -12.32
C THR A 33 4.62 7.37 -12.63
N ALA A 34 4.36 6.07 -12.50
CA ALA A 34 3.02 5.50 -12.64
C ALA A 34 2.29 5.45 -11.31
N LEU A 35 1.00 5.80 -11.35
CA LEU A 35 0.05 5.66 -10.23
C LEU A 35 -1.19 4.90 -10.71
N PRO A 36 -1.08 3.57 -10.96
CA PRO A 36 -2.22 2.79 -11.42
C PRO A 36 -3.29 2.70 -10.32
N ILE A 37 -4.54 2.84 -10.73
CA ILE A 37 -5.71 2.65 -9.85
C ILE A 37 -6.35 1.33 -10.25
N VAL A 38 -6.55 0.45 -9.28
CA VAL A 38 -7.22 -0.83 -9.45
C VAL A 38 -8.40 -0.87 -8.50
N GLU A 39 -9.59 -1.06 -9.06
CA GLU A 39 -10.79 -1.30 -8.27
C GLU A 39 -10.79 -2.75 -7.78
N THR A 40 -11.00 -2.93 -6.48
CA THR A 40 -11.20 -4.25 -5.87
C THR A 40 -12.69 -4.44 -5.59
N GLN A 41 -13.21 -5.63 -5.90
CA GLN A 41 -14.59 -5.97 -5.61
C GLN A 41 -14.70 -6.41 -4.16
N ALA A 42 -15.51 -5.72 -3.37
CA ALA A 42 -15.67 -5.96 -1.92
C ALA A 42 -14.33 -6.01 -1.15
N GLY A 43 -13.30 -5.30 -1.62
CA GLY A 43 -11.98 -5.32 -0.99
C GLY A 43 -11.15 -6.59 -1.24
N ASP A 44 -11.55 -7.46 -2.16
CA ASP A 44 -10.80 -8.66 -2.50
C ASP A 44 -9.52 -8.34 -3.27
N ILE A 45 -8.38 -8.44 -2.56
CA ILE A 45 -7.04 -8.22 -3.10
C ILE A 45 -6.44 -9.48 -3.73
N SER A 46 -7.09 -10.64 -3.56
CA SER A 46 -6.65 -11.94 -4.07
C SER A 46 -7.22 -12.26 -5.46
N ALA A 47 -8.14 -11.41 -5.95
CA ALA A 47 -8.65 -11.44 -7.30
C ALA A 47 -7.51 -11.33 -8.33
N TYR A 48 -7.79 -11.83 -9.54
CA TYR A 48 -6.73 -12.04 -10.54
C TYR A 48 -6.04 -10.74 -10.96
N ILE A 49 -6.81 -9.68 -11.24
CA ILE A 49 -6.25 -8.39 -11.68
C ILE A 49 -5.47 -7.67 -10.56
N PRO A 50 -6.01 -7.50 -9.33
CA PRO A 50 -5.25 -6.94 -8.22
C PRO A 50 -3.93 -7.67 -7.98
N THR A 51 -3.95 -9.01 -7.95
CA THR A 51 -2.73 -9.81 -7.73
C THR A 51 -1.67 -9.54 -8.81
N ASN A 52 -2.09 -9.49 -10.09
CA ASN A 52 -1.18 -9.19 -11.20
C ASN A 52 -0.55 -7.80 -11.03
N VAL A 53 -1.35 -6.77 -10.76
CA VAL A 53 -0.83 -5.39 -10.64
C VAL A 53 0.06 -5.23 -9.41
N ILE A 54 -0.27 -5.88 -8.29
CA ILE A 54 0.57 -5.92 -7.06
C ILE A 54 1.94 -6.55 -7.34
N SER A 55 2.00 -7.56 -8.21
CA SER A 55 3.26 -8.21 -8.61
C SER A 55 4.13 -7.38 -9.56
N ILE A 56 3.54 -6.43 -10.31
CA ILE A 56 4.25 -5.59 -11.29
C ILE A 56 4.71 -4.27 -10.67
N THR A 57 3.88 -3.64 -9.87
CA THR A 57 4.16 -2.32 -9.28
C THR A 57 5.26 -2.38 -8.21
N ASP A 58 5.91 -1.27 -7.88
CA ASP A 58 6.89 -1.19 -6.78
C ASP A 58 6.26 -1.02 -5.39
N GLY A 59 4.94 -0.99 -5.30
CA GLY A 59 4.22 -0.80 -4.06
C GLY A 59 2.75 -0.53 -4.30
N GLN A 60 2.00 -0.49 -3.21
CA GLN A 60 0.57 -0.34 -3.24
C GLN A 60 0.07 0.49 -2.06
N MET A 61 -0.97 1.27 -2.31
CA MET A 61 -1.77 1.96 -1.30
C MET A 61 -3.17 1.35 -1.31
N PHE A 62 -3.54 0.68 -0.22
CA PHE A 62 -4.88 0.14 -0.06
C PHE A 62 -5.79 1.14 0.63
N LEU A 63 -6.92 1.42 -0.02
CA LEU A 63 -7.95 2.29 0.51
C LEU A 63 -9.11 1.42 1.02
N MET A 64 -9.43 1.54 2.30
CA MET A 64 -10.45 0.70 2.96
C MET A 64 -11.78 1.44 3.08
N THR A 65 -12.86 0.83 2.62
CA THR A 65 -14.22 1.38 2.71
C THR A 65 -14.63 1.65 4.16
N ASP A 66 -14.31 0.75 5.08
CA ASP A 66 -14.67 0.89 6.50
C ASP A 66 -13.99 2.10 7.16
N MET A 67 -12.71 2.33 6.84
CA MET A 67 -11.98 3.52 7.31
C MET A 67 -12.59 4.81 6.76
N PHE A 68 -12.95 4.81 5.47
CA PHE A 68 -13.61 5.96 4.84
C PHE A 68 -14.97 6.27 5.49
N ASN A 69 -15.77 5.23 5.75
CA ASN A 69 -17.08 5.34 6.41
C ASN A 69 -16.96 5.77 7.88
N ALA A 70 -15.87 5.39 8.55
CA ALA A 70 -15.52 5.88 9.89
C ALA A 70 -14.98 7.33 9.91
N GLY A 71 -14.93 8.00 8.75
CA GLY A 71 -14.51 9.40 8.63
C GLY A 71 -13.01 9.62 8.44
N GLN A 72 -12.19 8.55 8.43
CA GLN A 72 -10.76 8.66 8.17
C GLN A 72 -10.51 8.92 6.68
N ARG A 73 -9.92 10.08 6.37
CA ARG A 73 -9.56 10.47 5.00
C ARG A 73 -8.15 11.08 4.99
N PRO A 74 -7.20 10.54 4.20
CA PRO A 74 -7.34 9.43 3.28
C PRO A 74 -7.40 8.07 4.00
N ALA A 75 -8.25 7.16 3.51
CA ALA A 75 -8.58 5.88 4.13
C ALA A 75 -7.50 4.80 3.90
N VAL A 76 -6.23 5.15 4.11
CA VAL A 76 -5.07 4.28 3.82
C VAL A 76 -4.85 3.29 4.95
N ASP A 77 -4.86 2.00 4.60
CA ASP A 77 -4.44 0.93 5.51
C ASP A 77 -2.91 0.87 5.58
N ALA A 78 -2.33 1.33 6.69
CA ALA A 78 -0.89 1.37 6.89
C ALA A 78 -0.22 -0.03 6.98
N GLY A 79 -0.98 -1.07 7.34
CA GLY A 79 -0.48 -2.44 7.45
C GLY A 79 -0.38 -3.11 6.08
N LYS A 80 -1.42 -3.00 5.26
CA LYS A 80 -1.47 -3.61 3.92
C LYS A 80 -0.71 -2.81 2.87
N SER A 81 -0.60 -1.49 3.05
CA SER A 81 0.08 -0.60 2.09
C SER A 81 1.61 -0.69 2.23
N VAL A 82 2.32 -0.82 1.11
CA VAL A 82 3.76 -1.03 1.06
C VAL A 82 4.38 -0.20 -0.04
N SER A 83 5.61 0.28 0.17
CA SER A 83 6.49 0.76 -0.88
C SER A 83 7.78 -0.04 -0.81
N ARG A 84 8.14 -0.75 -1.88
CA ARG A 84 9.37 -1.54 -1.99
C ARG A 84 10.60 -0.64 -2.13
N VAL A 85 10.45 0.55 -2.73
CA VAL A 85 11.49 1.60 -2.79
C VAL A 85 11.80 2.16 -1.39
N GLY A 86 10.79 2.20 -0.51
CA GLY A 86 10.94 2.59 0.88
C GLY A 86 11.48 4.01 1.06
N GLY A 87 12.36 4.18 2.05
CA GLY A 87 12.91 5.49 2.42
C GLY A 87 13.90 6.10 1.41
N ALA A 88 14.24 5.40 0.32
CA ALA A 88 15.12 5.93 -0.73
C ALA A 88 14.44 7.06 -1.53
N ALA A 89 13.11 7.03 -1.63
CA ALA A 89 12.31 8.07 -2.29
C ALA A 89 11.95 9.24 -1.35
N GLN A 90 12.36 9.19 -0.08
CA GLN A 90 12.02 10.22 0.91
C GLN A 90 13.14 11.24 1.08
N THR A 91 12.76 12.50 1.36
CA THR A 91 13.72 13.50 1.80
C THR A 91 14.29 13.14 3.18
N LYS A 92 15.51 13.62 3.48
CA LYS A 92 16.20 13.32 4.76
C LYS A 92 15.35 13.67 5.99
N LEU A 93 14.62 14.78 5.92
CA LEU A 93 13.76 15.25 7.01
C LEU A 93 12.59 14.29 7.26
N ILE A 94 11.87 13.91 6.20
CA ILE A 94 10.74 12.98 6.30
C ILE A 94 11.22 11.64 6.83
N LYS A 95 12.30 11.08 6.27
CA LYS A 95 12.86 9.81 6.72
C LYS A 95 13.20 9.80 8.22
N LYS A 96 13.74 10.91 8.74
CA LYS A 96 14.07 11.05 10.17
C LYS A 96 12.82 11.07 11.05
N LEU A 97 11.76 11.77 10.61
CA LEU A 97 10.55 11.95 11.40
C LEU A 97 9.57 10.76 11.30
N SER A 98 9.49 10.10 10.13
CA SER A 98 8.51 9.06 9.85
C SER A 98 9.04 7.63 10.02
N GLY A 99 10.32 7.44 10.33
CA GLY A 99 10.97 6.12 10.34
C GLY A 99 10.28 5.08 11.22
N THR A 100 9.72 5.48 12.37
CA THR A 100 8.99 4.59 13.28
C THR A 100 7.47 4.67 13.15
N LEU A 101 6.96 5.62 12.36
CA LEU A 101 5.53 5.93 12.31
C LEU A 101 4.70 4.76 11.77
N LYS A 102 5.17 4.10 10.69
CA LYS A 102 4.46 2.96 10.10
C LYS A 102 4.32 1.79 11.08
N LEU A 103 5.40 1.45 11.78
CA LEU A 103 5.40 0.38 12.78
C LEU A 103 4.47 0.72 13.94
N LYS A 104 4.53 1.96 14.46
CA LYS A 104 3.63 2.41 15.53
C LYS A 104 2.15 2.33 15.12
N LEU A 105 1.82 2.74 13.89
CA LEU A 105 0.44 2.66 13.38
C LEU A 105 -0.02 1.21 13.19
N ALA A 106 0.87 0.32 12.75
CA ALA A 106 0.54 -1.11 12.65
C ALA A 106 0.25 -1.70 14.03
N SER A 107 1.13 -1.46 15.02
CA SER A 107 0.93 -1.91 16.41
C SER A 107 -0.33 -1.31 17.04
N TYR A 108 -0.61 -0.02 16.81
CA TYR A 108 -1.83 0.63 17.27
C TYR A 108 -3.08 -0.08 16.73
N ASN A 109 -3.13 -0.36 15.43
CA ASN A 109 -4.29 -1.00 14.81
C ASN A 109 -4.48 -2.44 15.30
N GLU A 110 -3.40 -3.19 15.52
CA GLU A 110 -3.43 -4.54 16.09
C GLU A 110 -3.95 -4.53 17.54
N MET A 111 -3.43 -3.62 18.38
CA MET A 111 -3.90 -3.45 19.75
C MET A 111 -5.36 -2.98 19.80
N LYS A 112 -5.76 -2.08 18.91
CA LYS A 112 -7.15 -1.62 18.81
C LYS A 112 -8.08 -2.78 18.50
N ALA A 113 -7.71 -3.66 17.56
CA ALA A 113 -8.49 -4.85 17.26
C ALA A 113 -8.58 -5.80 18.46
N PHE A 114 -7.47 -6.03 19.18
CA PHE A 114 -7.44 -6.88 20.36
C PHE A 114 -8.26 -6.31 21.54
N SER A 115 -8.19 -4.99 21.73
CA SER A 115 -8.86 -4.29 22.83
C SER A 115 -10.39 -4.36 22.76
N GLN A 116 -10.96 -4.59 21.58
CA GLN A 116 -12.40 -4.81 21.43
C GLN A 116 -12.88 -6.12 22.05
N PHE A 117 -11.97 -7.06 22.35
CA PHE A 117 -12.27 -8.36 22.94
C PHE A 117 -11.79 -8.51 24.40
N ALA A 118 -11.00 -7.56 24.91
CA ALA A 118 -10.44 -7.60 26.26
C ALA A 118 -11.19 -6.65 27.21
N SER A 119 -11.65 -7.15 28.35
CA SER A 119 -12.37 -6.36 29.37
C SER A 119 -11.46 -5.51 30.24
N ASP A 120 -10.21 -5.93 30.45
CA ASP A 120 -9.18 -5.17 31.16
C ASP A 120 -7.95 -5.02 30.26
N LEU A 121 -7.68 -3.77 29.87
CA LEU A 121 -6.46 -3.40 29.17
C LEU A 121 -5.39 -3.04 30.19
N ASP A 122 -4.21 -3.63 30.05
CA ASP A 122 -3.04 -3.27 30.84
C ASP A 122 -2.57 -1.84 30.49
N GLU A 123 -1.83 -1.23 31.42
CA GLU A 123 -1.40 0.17 31.30
C GLU A 123 -0.50 0.45 30.09
N GLU A 124 0.22 -0.57 29.59
CA GLU A 124 1.06 -0.44 28.40
C GLU A 124 0.21 -0.35 27.12
N THR A 125 -0.85 -1.16 27.02
CA THR A 125 -1.82 -1.09 25.92
C THR A 125 -2.59 0.23 25.93
N LYS A 126 -2.95 0.76 27.11
CA LYS A 126 -3.61 2.09 27.23
C LYS A 126 -2.74 3.25 26.78
N LYS A 127 -1.41 3.18 26.96
CA LYS A 127 -0.48 4.22 26.50
C LYS A 127 -0.28 4.21 24.98
N THR A 128 -0.51 3.06 24.35
CA THR A 128 -0.33 2.89 22.92
C THR A 128 -1.59 3.27 22.16
N LEU A 129 -2.78 3.10 22.75
CA LEU A 129 -4.09 3.53 22.24
C LEU A 129 -4.37 5.04 22.42
#